data_AF-A0A529X993-F1
#
_entry.id   AF-A0A529X993-F1
#
_cell.length_a   1.000
_cell.length_b   1.000
_cell.length_c   1.000
_cell.angle_alpha   90.00
_cell.angle_beta   90.00
_cell.angle_gamma   90.00
#
_symmetry.space_group_name_H-M   'P 1'
#
loop_
_entity.id
_entity.type
_entity.pdbx_description
1 polymer ?
#
loop_
_entity_poly.entity_id
_entity_poly.type
_entity_poly.pdbx_seq_one_letter_code
_entity_poly.pdbx_strand_id
1 'polypeptide(L)'
;APLCWFLIARTTLGFRIRVTGENPEAARYGGTNVQRVLLSTALLSGALAGLAGVGEVGGVHFQVMSDISPGYGYSGIVVAMLARLNPLGVVPAAIFLAAVMTGAEAMSRATGVPAFLSDVIQGTALLAMLVALLFTAYRIRRVGAQT
;
A
#
# COMPACT_ATOMS: atom_id res chain seq x y z
N ALA A 1 -6.95 9.11 4.83
CA ALA A 1 -5.58 9.64 4.62
C ALA A 1 -5.14 10.66 5.68
N PRO A 2 -5.78 11.84 5.87
CA PRO A 2 -5.26 12.89 6.76
C PRO A 2 -5.25 12.47 8.24
N LEU A 3 -6.26 11.74 8.70
CA LEU A 3 -6.29 11.19 10.07
C LEU A 3 -5.15 10.21 10.31
N CYS A 4 -4.92 9.27 9.38
CA CYS A 4 -3.82 8.31 9.43
C CYS A 4 -2.46 9.01 9.39
N TRP A 5 -2.32 10.04 8.55
CA TRP A 5 -1.11 10.86 8.51
C TRP A 5 -0.86 11.55 9.85
N PHE A 6 -1.88 12.18 10.44
CA PHE A 6 -1.74 12.83 11.74
C PHE A 6 -1.37 11.84 12.83
N LEU A 7 -2.04 10.67 12.87
CA LEU A 7 -1.74 9.60 13.82
C LEU A 7 -0.29 9.13 13.68
N ILE A 8 0.18 8.87 12.48
CA ILE A 8 1.56 8.40 12.24
C ILE A 8 2.57 9.52 12.49
N ALA A 9 2.36 10.73 11.98
CA ALA A 9 3.34 11.81 12.00
C ALA A 9 3.44 12.54 13.33
N ARG A 10 2.32 12.76 14.04
CA ARG A 10 2.25 13.67 15.20
C ARG A 10 2.01 12.97 16.54
N THR A 11 1.72 11.68 16.59
CA THR A 11 1.43 10.98 17.86
C THR A 11 2.58 10.09 18.35
N THR A 12 2.62 9.88 19.66
CA THR A 12 3.56 8.96 20.32
C THR A 12 3.37 7.51 19.89
N LEU A 13 2.12 7.12 19.59
CA LEU A 13 1.79 5.80 19.05
C LEU A 13 2.42 5.63 17.66
N GLY A 14 2.29 6.63 16.78
CA GLY A 14 2.94 6.65 15.47
C GLY A 14 4.46 6.55 15.53
N PHE A 15 5.10 7.20 16.51
CA PHE A 15 6.53 7.05 16.77
C PHE A 15 6.90 5.62 17.16
N ARG A 16 6.18 5.02 18.11
CA ARG A 16 6.42 3.63 18.54
C ARG A 16 6.22 2.63 17.40
N ILE A 17 5.25 2.83 16.52
CA ILE A 17 5.04 2.01 15.32
C ILE A 17 6.27 2.05 14.41
N ARG A 18 6.77 3.25 14.09
CA ARG A 18 7.95 3.40 13.21
C ARG A 18 9.20 2.75 13.79
N VAL A 19 9.51 3.03 15.06
CA VAL A 19 10.69 2.46 15.73
C VAL A 19 10.61 0.93 15.80
N THR A 20 9.42 0.39 16.11
CA THR A 20 9.20 -1.06 16.14
C THR A 20 9.31 -1.69 14.75
N GLY A 21 8.90 -0.98 13.70
CA GLY A 21 8.99 -1.44 12.31
C GLY A 21 10.42 -1.46 11.76
N GLU A 22 11.26 -0.51 12.18
CA GLU A 22 12.69 -0.45 11.80
C GLU A 22 13.51 -1.51 12.55
N ASN A 23 13.39 -1.56 13.88
CA ASN A 23 14.08 -2.58 14.68
C ASN A 23 13.32 -2.90 15.98
N PRO A 24 12.69 -4.08 16.07
CA PRO A 24 11.91 -4.46 17.25
C PRO A 24 12.78 -4.71 18.50
N GLU A 25 14.02 -5.14 18.35
CA GLU A 25 14.93 -5.34 19.48
C GLU A 25 15.35 -3.98 20.07
N ALA A 26 15.76 -3.03 19.22
CA ALA A 26 16.09 -1.68 19.65
C ALA A 26 14.89 -0.98 20.31
N ALA A 27 13.67 -1.20 19.80
CA ALA A 27 12.45 -0.69 20.41
C ALA A 27 12.22 -1.25 21.83
N ARG A 28 12.50 -2.54 22.06
CA ARG A 28 12.41 -3.18 23.39
C ARG A 28 13.43 -2.60 24.36
N TYR A 29 14.68 -2.42 23.92
CA TYR A 29 15.72 -1.77 24.71
C TYR A 29 15.34 -0.32 25.07
N GLY A 30 14.67 0.39 24.17
CA GLY A 30 14.11 1.72 24.41
C GLY A 30 12.84 1.76 25.28
N GLY A 31 12.44 0.66 25.92
CA GLY A 31 11.28 0.60 26.83
C GLY A 31 9.92 0.50 26.12
N THR A 32 9.88 0.25 24.81
CA THR A 32 8.63 0.09 24.07
C THR A 32 8.14 -1.36 24.15
N ASN A 33 6.90 -1.57 24.62
CA ASN A 33 6.26 -2.88 24.55
C ASN A 33 5.83 -3.20 23.11
N VAL A 34 6.70 -3.90 22.38
CA VAL A 34 6.51 -4.30 20.98
C VAL A 34 5.22 -5.10 20.76
N GLN A 35 4.86 -6.01 21.66
CA GLN A 35 3.63 -6.81 21.50
C GLN A 35 2.38 -5.93 21.54
N ARG A 36 2.34 -4.97 22.47
CA ARG A 36 1.20 -4.05 22.57
C ARG A 36 1.08 -3.13 21.35
N VAL A 37 2.22 -2.65 20.84
CA VAL A 37 2.26 -1.84 19.61
C VAL A 37 1.79 -2.65 18.42
N LEU A 38 2.27 -3.88 18.26
CA LEU A 38 1.86 -4.79 17.19
C LEU A 38 0.35 -5.03 17.21
N LEU A 39 -0.20 -5.39 18.38
CA LEU A 39 -1.64 -5.64 18.53
C LEU A 39 -2.47 -4.39 18.24
N SER A 40 -2.07 -3.22 18.76
CA SER A 40 -2.78 -1.96 18.47
C SER A 40 -2.75 -1.59 16.99
N THR A 41 -1.63 -1.86 16.30
CA THR A 41 -1.48 -1.56 14.88
C THR A 41 -2.30 -2.50 14.03
N ALA A 42 -2.30 -3.80 14.37
CA ALA A 42 -3.13 -4.81 13.71
C ALA A 42 -4.62 -4.47 13.85
N LEU A 43 -5.08 -4.13 15.05
CA LEU A 43 -6.47 -3.74 15.29
C LEU A 43 -6.86 -2.45 14.55
N LEU A 44 -6.00 -1.43 14.55
CA LEU A 44 -6.24 -0.19 13.80
C LEU A 44 -6.32 -0.43 12.30
N SER A 45 -5.39 -1.21 11.73
CA SER A 45 -5.38 -1.53 10.30
C SER A 45 -6.58 -2.38 9.91
N GLY A 46 -6.93 -3.39 10.71
CA GLY A 46 -8.11 -4.23 10.50
C GLY A 46 -9.42 -3.46 10.60
N ALA A 47 -9.53 -2.51 11.54
CA ALA A 47 -10.70 -1.64 11.63
C ALA A 47 -10.85 -0.75 10.40
N LEU A 48 -9.76 -0.17 9.88
CA LEU A 48 -9.79 0.63 8.66
C LEU A 48 -10.15 -0.22 7.42
N ALA A 49 -9.59 -1.43 7.31
CA ALA A 49 -9.90 -2.37 6.23
C ALA A 49 -11.37 -2.83 6.30
N GLY A 50 -11.88 -3.09 7.51
CA GLY A 50 -13.28 -3.44 7.75
C GLY A 50 -14.23 -2.31 7.36
N LEU A 51 -13.92 -1.06 7.73
CA LEU A 51 -14.72 0.11 7.32
C LEU A 51 -14.75 0.28 5.80
N ALA A 52 -13.63 0.04 5.12
CA ALA A 52 -13.59 0.05 3.65
C ALA A 52 -14.49 -1.05 3.06
N GLY A 53 -14.42 -2.28 3.58
CA GLY A 53 -15.25 -3.39 3.13
C GLY A 53 -16.75 -3.18 3.36
N VAL A 54 -17.14 -2.61 4.51
CA VAL A 54 -18.54 -2.24 4.79
C VAL A 54 -19.04 -1.19 3.79
N GLY A 55 -18.19 -0.22 3.43
CA GLY A 55 -18.51 0.77 2.40
C GLY A 55 -18.76 0.15 1.03
N GLU A 56 -17.93 -0.82 0.62
CA GLU A 56 -18.08 -1.49 -0.67
C GLU A 56 -19.37 -2.32 -0.73
N VAL A 57 -19.62 -3.15 0.29
CA VAL A 57 -20.79 -4.05 0.33
C VAL A 57 -22.08 -3.26 0.53
N GLY A 58 -22.10 -2.35 1.50
CA GLY A 58 -23.31 -1.62 1.89
C GLY A 58 -23.63 -0.41 1.01
N GLY A 59 -22.62 0.17 0.35
CA GLY A 59 -22.79 1.38 -0.46
C GLY A 59 -22.90 1.13 -1.97
N VAL A 60 -22.18 0.15 -2.50
CA VAL A 60 -22.09 -0.07 -3.95
C VAL A 60 -22.91 -1.29 -4.39
N HIS A 61 -22.67 -2.44 -3.76
CA HIS A 61 -23.25 -3.70 -4.23
C HIS A 61 -24.63 -4.02 -3.65
N PHE A 62 -24.96 -3.50 -2.45
CA PHE A 62 -26.20 -3.78 -1.69
C PHE A 62 -26.49 -5.26 -1.42
N GLN A 63 -25.56 -6.15 -1.78
CA GLN A 63 -25.65 -7.59 -1.60
C GLN A 63 -24.25 -8.17 -1.35
N VAL A 64 -24.20 -9.26 -0.60
CA VAL A 64 -22.95 -9.97 -0.31
C VAL A 64 -22.62 -10.84 -1.53
N MET A 65 -21.75 -10.34 -2.40
CA MET A 65 -21.24 -11.09 -3.55
C MET A 65 -20.08 -12.00 -3.14
N SER A 66 -19.79 -13.04 -3.93
CA SER A 66 -18.59 -13.87 -3.72
C SER A 66 -17.28 -13.11 -4.03
N ASP A 67 -17.34 -12.10 -4.89
CA ASP A 67 -16.21 -11.22 -5.26
C ASP A 67 -16.36 -9.81 -4.65
N ILE A 68 -16.34 -9.72 -3.32
CA ILE A 68 -16.32 -8.41 -2.63
C ILE A 68 -14.97 -7.69 -2.82
N SER A 69 -13.91 -8.43 -3.12
CA SER A 69 -12.57 -7.87 -3.35
C SER A 69 -11.93 -8.57 -4.54
N PRO A 70 -12.12 -8.07 -5.78
CA PRO A 70 -11.48 -8.59 -6.99
C PRO A 70 -9.98 -8.21 -7.03
N GLY A 71 -9.27 -8.35 -5.91
CA GLY A 71 -7.84 -8.05 -5.81
C GLY A 71 -7.46 -6.69 -5.23
N TYR A 72 -8.39 -5.92 -4.65
CA TYR A 72 -8.10 -4.59 -4.07
C TYR A 72 -6.94 -4.59 -3.05
N GLY A 73 -6.74 -5.70 -2.33
CA GLY A 73 -5.59 -5.87 -1.44
C GLY A 73 -4.24 -5.85 -2.18
N TYR A 74 -4.14 -6.54 -3.32
CA TYR A 74 -2.94 -6.56 -4.15
C TYR A 74 -2.69 -5.21 -4.82
N SER A 75 -3.74 -4.59 -5.37
CA SER A 75 -3.67 -3.22 -5.91
C SER A 75 -3.24 -2.23 -4.83
N GLY A 76 -3.70 -2.42 -3.59
CA GLY A 76 -3.29 -1.63 -2.43
C GLY A 76 -1.79 -1.68 -2.14
N ILE A 77 -1.13 -2.81 -2.38
CA ILE A 77 0.34 -2.93 -2.26
C ILE A 77 1.02 -2.02 -3.28
N VAL A 78 0.55 -2.02 -4.53
CA VAL A 78 1.08 -1.18 -5.61
C VAL A 78 0.91 0.30 -5.27
N VAL A 79 -0.26 0.70 -4.80
CA VAL A 79 -0.55 2.08 -4.37
C VAL A 79 0.37 2.48 -3.21
N ALA A 80 0.51 1.63 -2.19
CA ALA A 80 1.33 1.91 -1.01
C ALA A 80 2.82 2.06 -1.37
N MET A 81 3.30 1.20 -2.27
CA MET A 81 4.63 1.31 -2.84
C MET A 81 4.78 2.63 -3.58
N LEU A 82 3.92 2.93 -4.56
CA LEU A 82 3.97 4.17 -5.35
C LEU A 82 3.99 5.44 -4.47
N ALA A 83 3.25 5.42 -3.36
CA ALA A 83 3.18 6.49 -2.38
C ALA A 83 4.40 6.58 -1.42
N ARG A 84 5.41 5.71 -1.57
CA ARG A 84 6.57 5.54 -0.66
C ARG A 84 6.16 5.42 0.81
N LEU A 85 5.10 4.65 1.09
CA LEU A 85 4.52 4.46 2.44
C LEU A 85 4.06 5.76 3.13
N ASN A 86 3.92 6.87 2.40
CA ASN A 86 3.39 8.12 2.96
C ASN A 86 1.85 8.13 2.88
N PRO A 87 1.12 8.24 4.00
CA PRO A 87 -0.34 8.21 4.01
C PRO A 87 -1.01 9.30 3.17
N LEU A 88 -0.35 10.44 2.96
CA LEU A 88 -0.86 11.51 2.08
C LEU A 88 -0.62 11.19 0.60
N GLY A 89 0.51 10.55 0.27
CA GLY A 89 0.84 10.12 -1.09
C GLY A 89 -0.07 9.00 -1.62
N VAL A 90 -0.73 8.27 -0.72
CA VAL A 90 -1.69 7.20 -1.08
C VAL A 90 -2.90 7.76 -1.83
N VAL A 91 -3.36 8.97 -1.54
CA VAL A 91 -4.55 9.56 -2.19
C VAL A 91 -4.34 9.76 -3.70
N PRO A 92 -3.33 10.53 -4.16
CA PRO A 92 -3.10 10.70 -5.59
C PRO A 92 -2.67 9.39 -6.28
N ALA A 93 -1.92 8.52 -5.61
CA ALA A 93 -1.54 7.21 -6.15
C ALA A 93 -2.76 6.28 -6.37
N ALA A 94 -3.71 6.27 -5.44
CA ALA A 94 -4.94 5.49 -5.55
C ALA A 94 -5.83 6.02 -6.68
N ILE A 95 -5.97 7.34 -6.83
CA ILE A 95 -6.72 7.95 -7.92
C ILE A 95 -6.11 7.60 -9.27
N PHE A 96 -4.79 7.70 -9.39
CA PHE A 96 -4.08 7.32 -10.61
C PHE A 96 -4.33 5.85 -10.98
N LEU A 97 -4.17 4.94 -10.01
CA LEU A 97 -4.37 3.51 -10.28
C LEU A 97 -5.85 3.19 -10.58
N ALA A 98 -6.79 3.82 -9.89
CA ALA A 98 -8.22 3.66 -10.16
C ALA A 98 -8.59 4.13 -11.57
N ALA A 99 -8.00 5.23 -12.06
CA ALA A 99 -8.19 5.71 -13.43
C ALA A 99 -7.65 4.70 -14.47
N VAL A 100 -6.51 4.07 -14.20
CA VAL A 100 -5.95 3.01 -15.05
C VAL A 100 -6.84 1.78 -15.08
N MET A 101 -7.32 1.32 -13.90
CA MET A 101 -8.18 0.14 -13.78
C MET A 101 -9.52 0.35 -14.51
N THR A 102 -10.20 1.45 -14.22
CA THR A 102 -11.49 1.78 -14.87
C THR A 102 -11.33 2.03 -16.37
N GLY A 103 -10.21 2.64 -16.80
CA GLY A 103 -9.88 2.79 -18.22
C GLY A 103 -9.64 1.45 -18.92
N ALA A 104 -8.93 0.53 -18.29
CA ALA A 104 -8.69 -0.82 -18.82
C ALA A 104 -10.00 -1.62 -18.95
N GLU A 105 -10.88 -1.54 -17.96
CA GLU A 105 -12.22 -2.15 -18.04
C GLU A 105 -13.09 -1.53 -19.13
N ALA A 106 -13.05 -0.20 -19.30
CA ALA A 106 -13.79 0.48 -20.35
C ALA A 106 -13.31 0.04 -21.75
N MET A 107 -11.99 -0.08 -21.94
CA MET A 107 -11.41 -0.61 -23.18
C MET A 107 -11.77 -2.08 -23.40
N SER A 108 -11.77 -2.88 -22.33
CA SER A 108 -12.18 -4.29 -22.37
C SER A 108 -13.62 -4.44 -22.90
N ARG A 109 -14.55 -3.62 -22.38
CA ARG A 109 -15.96 -3.61 -22.82
C ARG A 109 -16.13 -3.08 -24.25
N ALA A 110 -15.36 -2.07 -24.66
CA ALA A 110 -15.52 -1.42 -25.95
C ALA A 110 -14.86 -2.16 -27.12
N THR A 111 -13.72 -2.82 -26.88
CA THR A 111 -12.86 -3.40 -27.94
C THR A 111 -12.63 -4.90 -27.79
N GLY A 112 -13.24 -5.55 -26.78
CA GLY A 112 -13.09 -6.99 -26.54
C GLY A 112 -11.71 -7.39 -25.99
N VAL A 113 -10.91 -6.42 -25.55
CA VAL A 113 -9.59 -6.66 -24.95
C VAL A 113 -9.74 -7.39 -23.61
N PRO A 114 -8.93 -8.41 -23.29
CA PRO A 114 -9.03 -9.11 -22.00
C PRO A 114 -8.72 -8.17 -20.81
N ALA A 115 -9.54 -8.25 -19.75
CA ALA A 115 -9.41 -7.42 -18.54
C ALA A 115 -8.08 -7.62 -17.78
N PHE A 116 -7.37 -8.72 -18.03
CA PHE A 116 -6.02 -9.00 -17.51
C PHE A 116 -4.99 -7.92 -17.84
N LEU A 117 -5.25 -7.06 -18.83
CA LEU A 117 -4.36 -5.93 -19.14
C LEU A 117 -4.17 -4.99 -17.94
N SER A 118 -5.19 -4.83 -17.08
CA SER A 118 -5.09 -4.03 -15.86
C SER A 118 -4.07 -4.60 -14.88
N ASP A 119 -4.07 -5.92 -14.67
CA ASP A 119 -3.13 -6.59 -13.77
C ASP A 119 -1.69 -6.52 -14.28
N VAL A 120 -1.50 -6.63 -15.60
CA VAL A 120 -0.18 -6.45 -16.23
C VAL A 120 0.33 -5.04 -16.01
N ILE A 121 -0.52 -4.02 -16.14
CA ILE A 121 -0.12 -2.62 -15.87
C ILE A 121 0.22 -2.42 -14.39
N GLN A 122 -0.58 -2.96 -13.47
CA GLN A 122 -0.30 -2.89 -12.03
C GLN A 122 1.03 -3.57 -11.67
N GLY A 123 1.28 -4.77 -12.21
CA GLY A 123 2.51 -5.51 -11.99
C GLY A 123 3.75 -4.82 -12.57
N THR A 124 3.65 -4.31 -13.80
CA THR A 124 4.75 -3.56 -14.43
C THR A 124 5.01 -2.24 -13.72
N ALA A 125 3.98 -1.53 -13.23
CA ALA A 125 4.14 -0.33 -12.42
C ALA A 125 4.86 -0.64 -11.10
N LEU A 126 4.48 -1.72 -10.41
CA LEU A 126 5.16 -2.17 -9.19
C LEU A 126 6.64 -2.52 -9.47
N LEU A 127 6.92 -3.27 -10.53
CA LEU A 127 8.29 -3.63 -10.92
C LEU A 127 9.12 -2.39 -11.25
N ALA A 128 8.57 -1.47 -12.05
CA ALA A 128 9.24 -0.21 -12.38
C ALA A 128 9.55 0.62 -11.12
N MET A 129 8.61 0.63 -10.17
CA MET A 129 8.76 1.35 -8.91
C MET A 129 9.81 0.71 -7.99
N LEU A 130 9.88 -0.63 -7.96
CA LEU A 130 10.90 -1.39 -7.24
C LEU A 130 12.30 -1.18 -7.84
N VAL A 131 12.40 -1.15 -9.17
CA VAL A 131 13.64 -0.80 -9.88
C VAL A 131 14.05 0.64 -9.58
N ALA A 132 13.12 1.60 -9.59
CA ALA A 132 13.40 2.99 -9.22
C ALA A 132 13.87 3.13 -7.76
N LEU A 133 13.29 2.36 -6.84
CA LEU A 133 13.73 2.27 -5.44
C LEU A 133 15.15 1.73 -5.32
N LEU A 134 15.50 0.69 -6.09
CA LEU A 134 16.86 0.16 -6.13
C LEU A 134 17.87 1.23 -6.55
N PHE A 135 17.59 1.99 -7.61
CA PHE A 135 18.47 3.06 -8.08
C PHE A 135 18.57 4.24 -7.10
N THR A 136 17.53 4.51 -6.31
CA THR A 136 17.58 5.59 -5.31
C THR A 136 18.24 5.16 -4.00
N ALA A 137 18.11 3.90 -3.59
CA ALA A 137 18.72 3.37 -2.38
C ALA A 137 20.18 2.95 -2.56
N TYR A 138 20.55 2.45 -3.74
CA TYR A 138 21.90 1.95 -4.03
C TYR A 138 22.57 2.77 -5.13
N ARG A 139 23.66 3.44 -4.76
CA ARG A 139 24.57 4.06 -5.73
C ARG A 139 25.46 2.97 -6.31
N ILE A 140 25.33 2.68 -7.60
CA ILE A 140 26.12 1.68 -8.32
C ILE A 140 27.61 2.02 -8.15
N ARG A 141 28.32 1.24 -7.32
CA ARG A 141 29.77 1.34 -7.17
C ARG A 141 30.37 0.27 -8.07
N ARG A 142 30.93 0.68 -9.21
CA ARG A 142 31.75 -0.22 -10.03
C ARG A 142 32.98 -0.59 -9.19
N VAL A 143 33.05 -1.83 -8.72
CA VAL A 143 34.27 -2.37 -8.13
C VAL A 143 35.21 -2.61 -9.29
N GLY A 144 36.13 -1.67 -9.51
CA GLY A 144 37.24 -1.88 -10.45
C GLY A 144 38.02 -3.10 -9.99
N ALA A 145 38.17 -4.09 -10.86
CA ALA A 145 39.05 -5.22 -10.65
C ALA A 145 40.46 -4.68 -10.35
N GLN A 146 40.94 -4.93 -9.13
CA GLN A 146 42.33 -4.70 -8.78
C GLN A 146 43.13 -5.84 -9.41
N THR A 147 43.73 -5.57 -10.56
CA THR A 147 44.88 -6.33 -11.12
C THR A 147 46.12 -6.11 -10.27
#